data_AF-A0A291T9D4-F1
#
_entry.id   AF-A0A291T9D4-F1
#
_cell.length_a   1.000
_cell.length_b   1.000
_cell.length_c   1.000
_cell.angle_alpha   90.00
_cell.angle_beta   90.00
_cell.angle_gamma   90.00
#
_symmetry.space_group_name_H-M   'P 1'
#
loop_
_entity.id
_entity.type
_entity.pdbx_description
1 polymer ?
#
loop_
_entity_poly.entity_id
_entity_poly.type
_entity_poly.pdbx_seq_one_letter_code
_entity_poly.pdbx_strand_id
1 'polypeptide(L)'
;MIISQNSNDVYYAYTRGRFWRWEESARVWKESHLLAQKFGKAKTAEKRLTPEAFLTSDEFIPMDDCELPEQMLTALRDAKPCKNAPIEPVEEKSAPAASAGGSSAPIPSAPSFDFGADEQTNALLLQDAQTFITGNMARIMAAKHAHDLCANNKNGTWGKWCDVVGISRDTGDNMVHIAERFGNIQIEGKPIFDVQPLKLLYAVAKPSAPAELVEQVKTGDITTYKEYQELLAQVKAEKDRADAAETERDKLLGAQNRAAWAESHIQDVEAQRDAALADVQGLTEQNAKLQQSYHDADEGRIAARLQCQKAEGERDRAEERAKDAENQLAGSRQMAEAAKLRGDKLKAENDALKKQPITTVVDKEEVERQAREMAAEMTADLRAQLEQAASGSEQDAHSSYDNVLLADRSFQNIGKMVVPSLRRLPPEQREQLTNMLVHTLGQIQGEVSRCL
;
A
#
# COMPACT_ATOMS: atom_id res chain seq x y z
N MET A 1 12.26 -29.83 -23.32
CA MET A 1 12.25 -28.39 -23.05
C MET A 1 10.99 -28.14 -22.24
N ILE A 2 11.09 -27.42 -21.14
CA ILE A 2 9.91 -27.07 -20.33
C ILE A 2 9.84 -25.57 -20.22
N ILE A 3 8.65 -25.02 -20.40
CA ILE A 3 8.36 -23.61 -20.25
C ILE A 3 7.25 -23.49 -19.23
N SER A 4 7.39 -22.55 -18.30
CA SER A 4 6.38 -22.31 -17.28
C SER A 4 6.29 -20.83 -16.97
N GLN A 5 5.11 -20.41 -16.53
CA GLN A 5 4.81 -19.03 -16.15
C GLN A 5 4.63 -18.98 -14.63
N ASN A 6 5.18 -17.96 -13.96
CA ASN A 6 4.88 -17.74 -12.55
C ASN A 6 3.68 -16.81 -12.37
N SER A 7 3.24 -16.61 -11.12
CA SER A 7 2.13 -15.72 -10.75
C SER A 7 2.34 -14.23 -11.06
N ASN A 8 3.54 -13.83 -11.47
CA ASN A 8 3.87 -12.44 -11.86
C ASN A 8 3.98 -12.29 -13.39
N ASP A 9 3.36 -13.20 -14.14
CA ASP A 9 3.39 -13.27 -15.60
C ASP A 9 4.80 -13.38 -16.22
N VAL A 10 5.79 -13.84 -15.45
CA VAL A 10 7.16 -14.04 -15.96
C VAL A 10 7.33 -15.47 -16.46
N TYR A 11 7.78 -15.60 -17.70
CA TYR A 11 8.06 -16.89 -18.31
C TYR A 11 9.47 -17.37 -17.99
N TYR A 12 9.58 -18.65 -17.65
CA TYR A 12 10.80 -19.37 -17.39
C TYR A 12 10.89 -20.59 -18.28
N ALA A 13 12.11 -20.99 -18.62
CA ALA A 13 12.33 -22.21 -19.39
C ALA A 13 13.53 -22.99 -18.86
N TYR A 14 13.46 -24.31 -18.94
CA TYR A 14 14.60 -25.19 -18.78
C TYR A 14 14.93 -25.86 -20.11
N THR A 15 16.09 -25.52 -20.65
CA THR A 15 16.61 -26.10 -21.89
C THR A 15 18.13 -26.08 -21.89
N ARG A 16 18.74 -27.08 -22.53
CA ARG A 16 20.21 -27.24 -22.62
C ARG A 16 20.93 -27.22 -21.27
N GLY A 17 20.31 -27.79 -20.23
CA GLY A 17 20.88 -27.88 -18.88
C GLY A 17 20.88 -26.57 -18.09
N ARG A 18 20.17 -25.54 -18.57
CA ARG A 18 20.18 -24.19 -17.98
C ARG A 18 18.76 -23.67 -17.79
N PHE A 19 18.62 -22.83 -16.78
CA PHE A 19 17.41 -22.07 -16.52
C PHE A 19 17.45 -20.73 -17.25
N TRP A 20 16.36 -20.39 -17.90
CA TRP A 20 16.18 -19.18 -18.68
C TRP A 20 14.98 -18.40 -18.15
N ARG A 21 15.04 -17.08 -18.25
CA ARG A 21 13.96 -16.16 -17.94
C ARG A 21 13.70 -15.30 -19.17
N TRP A 22 12.43 -15.14 -19.53
CA TRP A 22 12.01 -14.21 -20.56
C TRP A 22 12.10 -12.78 -20.03
N GLU A 23 12.79 -11.93 -20.77
CA GLU A 23 12.82 -10.50 -20.52
C GLU A 23 11.96 -9.79 -21.56
N GLU A 24 10.77 -9.37 -21.14
CA GLU A 24 9.75 -8.80 -22.03
C GLU A 24 10.24 -7.51 -22.71
N SER A 25 10.94 -6.63 -21.99
CA SER A 25 11.44 -5.36 -22.51
C SER A 25 12.44 -5.51 -23.66
N ALA A 26 13.22 -6.59 -23.66
CA ALA A 26 14.25 -6.86 -24.68
C ALA A 26 13.85 -7.98 -25.64
N ARG A 27 12.70 -8.64 -25.40
CA ARG A 27 12.21 -9.81 -26.15
C ARG A 27 13.27 -10.90 -26.35
N VAL A 28 14.04 -11.18 -25.29
CA VAL A 28 15.11 -12.18 -25.29
C VAL A 28 15.05 -13.07 -24.05
N TRP A 29 15.56 -14.29 -24.20
CA TRP A 29 15.80 -15.17 -23.07
C TRP A 29 17.17 -14.90 -22.46
N LYS A 30 17.20 -14.63 -21.15
CA LYS A 30 18.43 -14.48 -20.37
C LYS A 30 18.60 -15.66 -19.42
N GLU A 31 19.84 -16.08 -19.22
CA GLU A 31 20.15 -17.13 -18.24
C GLU A 31 19.79 -16.65 -16.83
N SER A 32 19.02 -17.46 -16.11
CA SER A 32 18.50 -17.11 -14.79
C SER A 32 19.32 -17.78 -13.69
N HIS A 33 20.37 -17.10 -13.24
CA HIS A 33 21.18 -17.55 -12.11
C HIS A 33 20.38 -17.62 -10.80
N LEU A 34 19.39 -16.74 -10.64
CA LEU A 34 18.47 -16.75 -9.50
C LEU A 34 17.66 -18.05 -9.45
N LEU A 35 17.15 -18.50 -10.59
CA LEU A 35 16.36 -19.73 -10.67
C LEU A 35 17.24 -20.97 -10.50
N ALA A 36 18.45 -20.97 -11.04
CA ALA A 36 19.45 -22.00 -10.77
C ALA A 36 19.80 -22.11 -9.28
N GLN A 37 19.93 -20.97 -8.58
CA GLN A 37 20.18 -20.95 -7.14
C GLN A 37 18.97 -21.46 -6.34
N LYS A 38 17.74 -21.07 -6.72
CA LYS A 38 16.51 -21.58 -6.09
C LYS A 38 16.39 -23.10 -6.27
N PHE A 39 16.62 -23.61 -7.48
CA PHE A 39 16.64 -25.03 -7.75
C PHE A 39 17.74 -25.75 -6.94
N GLY A 40 18.93 -25.17 -6.85
CA GLY A 40 20.01 -25.72 -6.02
C GLY A 40 19.60 -25.86 -4.56
N LYS A 41 18.94 -24.85 -3.98
CA LYS A 41 18.40 -24.91 -2.61
C LYS A 41 17.29 -25.98 -2.49
N ALA A 42 16.35 -26.02 -3.43
CA ALA A 42 15.27 -27.02 -3.42
C ALA A 42 15.82 -28.45 -3.52
N LYS A 43 16.84 -28.67 -4.36
CA LYS A 43 17.52 -29.96 -4.53
C LYS A 43 18.30 -30.42 -3.29
N THR A 44 18.77 -29.48 -2.45
CA THR A 44 19.35 -29.85 -1.15
C THR A 44 18.31 -30.38 -0.17
N ALA A 45 17.07 -29.88 -0.23
CA ALA A 45 15.96 -30.37 0.57
C ALA A 45 15.37 -31.68 0.00
N GLU A 46 15.25 -31.78 -1.32
CA GLU A 46 14.74 -32.96 -2.01
C GLU A 46 15.77 -33.48 -3.03
N LYS A 47 16.51 -34.52 -2.62
CA LYS A 47 17.63 -35.09 -3.41
C LYS A 47 17.23 -35.62 -4.79
N ARG A 48 15.94 -35.91 -5.02
CA ARG A 48 15.41 -36.46 -6.29
C ARG A 48 14.69 -35.42 -7.16
N LEU A 49 14.70 -34.15 -6.76
CA LEU A 49 14.04 -33.08 -7.50
C LEU A 49 14.72 -32.86 -8.86
N THR A 50 13.95 -33.03 -9.94
CA THR A 50 14.40 -32.72 -11.29
C THR A 50 14.08 -31.26 -11.64
N PRO A 51 14.86 -30.62 -12.54
CA PRO A 51 14.53 -29.27 -13.04
C PRO A 51 13.12 -29.17 -13.61
N GLU A 52 12.65 -30.26 -14.21
CA GLU A 52 11.30 -30.40 -14.74
C GLU A 52 10.24 -30.36 -13.64
N ALA A 53 10.39 -31.19 -12.60
CA ALA A 53 9.48 -31.20 -11.45
C ALA A 53 9.47 -29.88 -10.69
N PHE A 54 10.61 -29.17 -10.67
CA PHE A 54 10.71 -27.85 -10.06
C PHE A 54 9.90 -26.79 -10.81
N LEU A 55 9.96 -26.79 -12.15
CA LEU A 55 9.19 -25.86 -12.99
C LEU A 55 7.72 -26.22 -13.18
N THR A 56 7.28 -27.35 -12.62
CA THR A 56 5.87 -27.76 -12.55
C THR A 56 5.35 -27.81 -11.11
N SER A 57 6.06 -27.18 -10.16
CA SER A 57 5.60 -27.03 -8.78
C SER A 57 4.53 -25.94 -8.66
N ASP A 58 3.84 -25.86 -7.52
CA ASP A 58 2.70 -24.94 -7.29
C ASP A 58 3.01 -23.45 -7.57
N GLU A 59 4.29 -23.04 -7.60
CA GLU A 59 4.72 -21.68 -7.95
C GLU A 59 4.70 -21.39 -9.47
N PHE A 60 4.56 -22.42 -10.31
CA PHE A 60 4.70 -22.35 -11.76
C PHE A 60 3.53 -23.04 -12.46
N ILE A 61 2.99 -22.37 -13.47
CA ILE A 61 1.97 -22.88 -14.38
C ILE A 61 2.70 -23.45 -15.59
N PRO A 62 2.69 -24.78 -15.82
CA PRO A 62 3.30 -25.39 -17.00
C PRO A 62 2.62 -24.89 -18.27
N MET A 63 3.40 -24.58 -19.29
CA MET A 63 2.92 -24.06 -20.57
C MET A 63 3.34 -25.00 -21.68
N ASP A 64 2.40 -25.38 -22.55
CA ASP A 64 2.71 -26.18 -23.73
C ASP A 64 3.29 -25.32 -24.85
N ASP A 65 4.17 -25.89 -25.67
CA ASP A 65 4.84 -25.19 -26.78
C ASP A 65 3.85 -24.59 -27.80
N CYS A 66 2.60 -25.07 -27.85
CA CYS A 66 1.53 -24.54 -28.71
C CYS A 66 0.89 -23.24 -28.19
N GLU A 67 1.10 -22.91 -26.91
CA GLU A 67 0.47 -21.77 -26.22
C GLU A 67 1.39 -20.54 -26.17
N LEU A 68 2.64 -20.67 -26.59
CA LEU A 68 3.64 -19.61 -26.58
C LEU A 68 3.77 -18.92 -27.95
N PRO A 69 3.97 -17.60 -28.00
CA PRO A 69 4.27 -16.89 -29.24
C PRO A 69 5.50 -17.48 -29.94
N GLU A 70 5.43 -17.72 -31.26
CA GLU A 70 6.52 -18.30 -32.07
C GLU A 70 7.83 -17.51 -31.97
N GLN A 71 7.73 -16.19 -31.71
CA GLN A 71 8.87 -15.32 -31.46
C GLN A 71 9.64 -15.71 -30.19
N MET A 72 8.96 -16.11 -29.11
CA MET A 72 9.60 -16.57 -27.87
C MET A 72 10.29 -17.91 -28.06
N LEU A 73 9.67 -18.83 -28.80
CA LEU A 73 10.27 -20.14 -29.09
C LEU A 73 11.51 -20.02 -29.97
N THR A 74 11.46 -19.15 -30.98
CA THR A 74 12.60 -18.85 -31.85
C THR A 74 13.73 -18.19 -31.04
N ALA A 75 13.41 -17.18 -30.23
CA ALA A 75 14.40 -16.53 -29.36
C ALA A 75 15.02 -17.49 -28.33
N LEU A 76 14.29 -18.50 -27.85
CA LEU A 76 14.82 -19.51 -26.92
C LEU A 76 15.81 -20.45 -27.60
N ARG A 77 15.55 -20.81 -28.87
CA ARG A 77 16.47 -21.62 -29.68
C ARG A 77 17.78 -20.89 -29.92
N ASP A 78 17.73 -19.57 -30.10
CA ASP A 78 18.88 -18.71 -30.37
C ASP A 78 19.57 -18.16 -29.10
N ALA A 79 19.02 -18.44 -27.92
CA ALA A 79 19.54 -17.96 -26.65
C ALA A 79 20.96 -18.47 -26.37
N LYS A 80 21.87 -17.55 -26.01
CA LYS A 80 23.27 -17.83 -25.70
C LYS A 80 23.55 -17.63 -24.20
N PRO A 81 24.32 -18.52 -23.55
CA PRO A 81 24.70 -18.36 -22.15
C PRO A 81 25.51 -17.09 -21.91
N CYS A 82 25.45 -16.56 -20.69
CA CYS A 82 26.20 -15.38 -20.29
C CYS A 82 27.71 -15.70 -20.23
N LYS A 83 28.57 -14.87 -20.84
CA LYS A 83 30.04 -15.01 -20.76
C LYS A 83 30.59 -14.44 -19.44
N ASN A 84 30.37 -15.13 -18.33
CA ASN A 84 31.13 -14.97 -17.08
C ASN A 84 31.32 -16.38 -16.46
N ALA A 85 32.57 -16.87 -16.42
CA ALA A 85 33.05 -18.25 -16.21
C ALA A 85 32.87 -18.82 -14.77
N PRO A 86 33.18 -20.11 -14.45
CA PRO A 86 33.71 -21.22 -15.25
C PRO A 86 32.85 -22.51 -15.26
N ILE A 87 33.10 -23.36 -16.26
CA ILE A 87 32.55 -24.72 -16.41
C ILE A 87 33.58 -25.70 -15.84
N GLU A 88 33.19 -26.58 -14.92
CA GLU A 88 33.93 -27.81 -14.63
C GLU A 88 33.49 -28.90 -15.62
N PRO A 89 34.39 -29.44 -16.47
CA PRO A 89 34.20 -30.74 -17.10
C PRO A 89 34.87 -31.84 -16.26
N VAL A 90 34.09 -32.85 -15.89
CA VAL A 90 34.50 -34.06 -15.17
C VAL A 90 34.94 -35.14 -16.18
N GLU A 91 36.15 -35.66 -15.93
CA GLU A 91 36.77 -36.97 -16.26
C GLU A 91 36.76 -37.56 -17.69
N GLU A 92 37.96 -37.91 -18.19
CA GLU A 92 38.23 -39.23 -18.81
C GLU A 92 39.74 -39.64 -18.78
N LYS A 93 40.06 -40.65 -17.95
CA LYS A 93 40.83 -41.90 -18.18
C LYS A 93 42.27 -41.96 -18.80
N SER A 94 43.19 -42.49 -17.97
CA SER A 94 44.28 -43.49 -18.15
C SER A 94 45.34 -43.45 -19.29
N ALA A 95 46.62 -43.30 -18.86
CA ALA A 95 47.87 -44.10 -19.11
C ALA A 95 48.33 -44.43 -20.56
N PRO A 96 49.63 -44.78 -20.87
CA PRO A 96 50.69 -45.29 -19.98
C PRO A 96 52.16 -44.81 -20.23
N ALA A 97 53.08 -45.44 -19.50
CA ALA A 97 54.52 -45.26 -19.37
C ALA A 97 55.42 -45.73 -20.55
N ALA A 98 56.65 -45.23 -20.60
CA ALA A 98 57.85 -45.87 -21.20
C ALA A 98 59.10 -45.26 -20.52
N SER A 99 59.82 -45.99 -19.65
CA SER A 99 60.89 -46.98 -19.89
C SER A 99 62.28 -46.37 -20.02
N ALA A 100 63.16 -46.79 -19.11
CA ALA A 100 64.57 -46.43 -18.98
C ALA A 100 65.45 -47.21 -19.97
N GLY A 101 66.55 -46.58 -20.41
CA GLY A 101 67.63 -47.25 -21.14
C GLY A 101 68.98 -46.73 -20.64
N GLY A 102 69.71 -47.56 -19.90
CA GLY A 102 71.10 -47.32 -19.52
C GLY A 102 72.09 -47.88 -20.55
N SER A 103 73.31 -47.34 -20.55
CA SER A 103 74.53 -48.08 -20.91
C SER A 103 75.77 -47.34 -20.40
N SER A 104 76.86 -48.09 -20.22
CA SER A 104 77.98 -47.86 -19.30
C SER A 104 79.35 -47.71 -19.99
N ALA A 105 80.21 -46.88 -19.34
CA ALA A 105 81.69 -46.81 -19.29
C ALA A 105 82.52 -46.37 -20.53
N PRO A 106 83.79 -45.87 -20.39
CA PRO A 106 84.67 -45.66 -19.20
C PRO A 106 85.34 -44.25 -19.06
N ILE A 107 85.97 -43.97 -17.90
CA ILE A 107 86.56 -42.68 -17.44
C ILE A 107 88.08 -42.58 -17.76
N PRO A 108 88.68 -41.37 -17.88
CA PRO A 108 89.57 -40.93 -16.78
C PRO A 108 89.51 -39.42 -16.43
N SER A 109 89.98 -39.11 -15.22
CA SER A 109 90.06 -37.80 -14.51
C SER A 109 88.85 -37.46 -13.65
N ALA A 110 89.11 -36.97 -12.43
CA ALA A 110 88.11 -36.69 -11.40
C ALA A 110 86.90 -35.95 -12.01
N PRO A 111 85.66 -36.41 -11.77
CA PRO A 111 84.52 -35.88 -12.50
C PRO A 111 84.29 -34.44 -12.04
N SER A 112 84.68 -33.48 -12.88
CA SER A 112 84.00 -32.19 -12.93
C SER A 112 82.55 -32.54 -13.32
N PHE A 113 81.66 -32.65 -12.33
CA PHE A 113 80.26 -32.88 -12.64
C PHE A 113 79.76 -31.65 -13.39
N ASP A 114 79.43 -31.84 -14.67
CA ASP A 114 78.95 -30.76 -15.52
C ASP A 114 77.44 -30.58 -15.28
N PHE A 115 77.08 -29.50 -14.58
CA PHE A 115 75.69 -29.14 -14.36
C PHE A 115 75.06 -28.49 -15.61
N GLY A 116 75.81 -28.32 -16.69
CA GLY A 116 75.39 -27.64 -17.92
C GLY A 116 75.41 -26.12 -17.79
N ALA A 117 76.36 -25.59 -17.02
CA ALA A 117 76.65 -24.17 -16.83
C ALA A 117 78.09 -23.84 -17.28
N ASP A 118 78.48 -22.56 -17.26
CA ASP A 118 79.87 -22.16 -17.52
C ASP A 118 80.83 -22.70 -16.42
N GLU A 119 82.13 -22.75 -16.72
CA GLU A 119 83.15 -23.36 -15.86
C GLU A 119 83.22 -22.73 -14.46
N GLN A 120 82.98 -21.42 -14.35
CA GLN A 120 82.96 -20.71 -13.07
C GLN A 120 81.71 -21.07 -12.26
N THR A 121 80.53 -21.09 -12.89
CA THR A 121 79.27 -21.50 -12.23
C THR A 121 79.30 -22.97 -11.81
N ASN A 122 79.84 -23.87 -12.63
CA ASN A 122 79.99 -25.29 -12.29
C ASN A 122 80.89 -25.50 -11.07
N ALA A 123 81.99 -24.73 -10.95
CA ALA A 123 82.87 -24.78 -9.77
C ALA A 123 82.16 -24.31 -8.48
N LEU A 124 81.36 -23.25 -8.56
CA LEU A 124 80.57 -22.75 -7.43
C LEU A 124 79.47 -23.74 -7.02
N LEU A 125 78.76 -24.34 -7.98
CA LEU A 125 77.74 -25.36 -7.70
C LEU A 125 78.33 -26.61 -7.02
N LEU A 126 79.55 -27.01 -7.39
CA LEU A 126 80.26 -28.10 -6.75
C LEU A 126 80.70 -27.74 -5.31
N GLN A 127 81.12 -26.50 -5.08
CA GLN A 127 81.43 -26.00 -3.73
C GLN A 127 80.17 -25.98 -2.84
N ASP A 128 79.03 -25.56 -3.37
CA ASP A 128 77.75 -25.58 -2.65
C ASP A 128 77.33 -27.02 -2.33
N ALA A 129 77.52 -27.97 -3.25
CA ALA A 129 77.23 -29.38 -3.02
C ALA A 129 78.11 -29.99 -1.90
N GLN A 130 79.37 -29.56 -1.78
CA GLN A 130 80.24 -29.96 -0.68
C GLN A 130 79.80 -29.33 0.65
N THR A 131 79.44 -28.04 0.63
CA THR A 131 78.96 -27.27 1.79
C THR A 131 77.62 -27.81 2.30
N PHE A 132 76.80 -28.37 1.42
CA PHE A 132 75.51 -28.99 1.73
C PHE A 132 75.63 -30.14 2.75
N ILE A 133 76.78 -30.80 2.89
CA ILE A 133 76.89 -31.96 3.79
C ILE A 133 77.18 -31.53 5.24
N THR A 134 77.58 -30.27 5.48
CA THR A 134 78.16 -29.82 6.75
C THR A 134 77.14 -29.59 7.89
N GLY A 135 75.89 -29.20 7.61
CA GLY A 135 74.90 -28.88 8.65
C GLY A 135 73.60 -28.27 8.12
N ASN A 136 72.59 -28.03 8.98
CA ASN A 136 71.26 -27.54 8.55
C ASN A 136 71.30 -26.13 7.93
N MET A 137 71.99 -25.19 8.59
CA MET A 137 72.24 -23.85 8.04
C MET A 137 72.97 -23.92 6.69
N ALA A 138 74.08 -24.66 6.65
CA ALA A 138 74.89 -24.84 5.44
C ALA A 138 74.07 -25.45 4.30
N ARG A 139 73.21 -26.42 4.60
CA ARG A 139 72.25 -27.02 3.66
C ARG A 139 71.30 -26.00 3.04
N ILE A 140 70.64 -25.20 3.88
CA ILE A 140 69.64 -24.22 3.44
C ILE A 140 70.29 -23.10 2.62
N MET A 141 71.43 -22.60 3.07
CA MET A 141 72.14 -21.51 2.37
C MET A 141 72.81 -21.98 1.08
N ALA A 142 73.42 -23.18 1.06
CA ALA A 142 73.96 -23.77 -0.16
C ALA A 142 72.85 -24.05 -1.18
N ALA A 143 71.69 -24.55 -0.75
CA ALA A 143 70.54 -24.73 -1.64
C ALA A 143 70.04 -23.40 -2.21
N LYS A 144 69.98 -22.33 -1.41
CA LYS A 144 69.61 -21.00 -1.91
C LYS A 144 70.61 -20.46 -2.93
N HIS A 145 71.89 -20.51 -2.60
CA HIS A 145 72.94 -19.99 -3.48
C HIS A 145 73.00 -20.77 -4.80
N ALA A 146 72.92 -22.11 -4.74
CA ALA A 146 72.86 -22.95 -5.93
C ALA A 146 71.57 -22.70 -6.75
N HIS A 147 70.43 -22.49 -6.12
CA HIS A 147 69.18 -22.13 -6.81
C HIS A 147 69.30 -20.78 -7.52
N ASP A 148 69.85 -19.75 -6.86
CA ASP A 148 70.05 -18.41 -7.43
C ASP A 148 71.06 -18.43 -8.60
N LEU A 149 72.11 -19.24 -8.51
CA LEU A 149 73.05 -19.50 -9.62
C LEU A 149 72.38 -20.24 -10.79
N CYS A 150 71.51 -21.20 -10.48
CA CYS A 150 70.78 -21.96 -11.48
C CYS A 150 69.65 -21.15 -12.14
N ALA A 151 69.08 -20.15 -11.47
CA ALA A 151 68.01 -19.31 -12.01
C ALA A 151 68.42 -18.56 -13.28
N ASN A 152 69.72 -18.28 -13.44
CA ASN A 152 70.28 -17.63 -14.62
C ASN A 152 70.54 -18.59 -15.80
N ASN A 153 70.46 -19.91 -15.59
CA ASN A 153 70.73 -20.94 -16.60
C ASN A 153 69.48 -21.79 -16.89
N LYS A 154 68.85 -21.58 -18.06
CA LYS A 154 67.55 -22.17 -18.45
C LYS A 154 67.57 -23.69 -18.75
N ASN A 155 68.65 -24.40 -18.44
CA ASN A 155 68.94 -25.76 -18.92
C ASN A 155 68.63 -26.88 -17.90
N GLY A 156 67.79 -26.61 -16.89
CA GLY A 156 67.47 -27.62 -15.87
C GLY A 156 68.61 -27.91 -14.88
N THR A 157 69.59 -27.01 -14.80
CA THR A 157 70.78 -27.05 -13.92
C THR A 157 70.40 -27.25 -12.44
N TRP A 158 69.30 -26.66 -11.98
CA TRP A 158 68.79 -26.84 -10.61
C TRP A 158 68.38 -28.27 -10.30
N GLY A 159 67.69 -28.94 -11.22
CA GLY A 159 67.29 -30.34 -11.04
C GLY A 159 68.52 -31.25 -10.91
N LYS A 160 69.53 -31.03 -11.76
CA LYS A 160 70.80 -31.76 -11.70
C LYS A 160 71.56 -31.51 -10.41
N TRP A 161 71.54 -30.29 -9.88
CA TRP A 161 72.16 -29.99 -8.59
C TRP A 161 71.46 -30.72 -7.44
N CYS A 162 70.12 -30.71 -7.41
CA CYS A 162 69.33 -31.48 -6.45
C CYS A 162 69.64 -32.99 -6.53
N ASP A 163 69.76 -33.55 -7.74
CA ASP A 163 70.13 -34.95 -7.95
C ASP A 163 71.53 -35.26 -7.41
N VAL A 164 72.51 -34.37 -7.58
CA VAL A 164 73.89 -34.53 -7.09
C VAL A 164 73.96 -34.53 -5.57
N VAL A 165 73.22 -33.64 -4.90
CA VAL A 165 73.18 -33.60 -3.43
C VAL A 165 72.19 -34.62 -2.83
N GLY A 166 71.50 -35.38 -3.67
CA GLY A 166 70.62 -36.49 -3.28
C GLY A 166 69.28 -36.06 -2.69
N ILE A 167 68.72 -34.91 -3.09
CA ILE A 167 67.40 -34.43 -2.66
C ILE A 167 66.43 -34.33 -3.82
N SER A 168 65.13 -34.42 -3.55
CA SER A 168 64.13 -34.10 -4.57
C SER A 168 64.12 -32.60 -4.87
N ARG A 169 63.72 -32.23 -6.09
CA ARG A 169 63.51 -30.83 -6.48
C ARG A 169 62.58 -30.11 -5.50
N ASP A 170 61.47 -30.72 -5.10
CA ASP A 170 60.53 -30.15 -4.12
C ASP A 170 61.17 -29.88 -2.75
N THR A 171 62.10 -30.75 -2.32
CA THR A 171 62.83 -30.55 -1.06
C THR A 171 63.78 -29.36 -1.20
N GLY A 172 64.49 -29.27 -2.32
CA GLY A 172 65.34 -28.11 -2.64
C GLY A 172 64.54 -26.81 -2.67
N ASP A 173 63.42 -26.77 -3.40
CA ASP A 173 62.55 -25.59 -3.51
C ASP A 173 62.01 -25.16 -2.12
N ASN A 174 61.64 -26.11 -1.26
CA ASN A 174 61.23 -25.79 0.12
C ASN A 174 62.37 -25.21 0.96
N MET A 175 63.61 -25.65 0.77
CA MET A 175 64.78 -25.10 1.46
C MET A 175 65.08 -23.67 1.00
N VAL A 176 64.91 -23.38 -0.30
CA VAL A 176 65.01 -22.02 -0.85
C VAL A 176 63.95 -21.11 -0.22
N HIS A 177 62.69 -21.55 -0.15
CA HIS A 177 61.62 -20.77 0.51
C HIS A 177 61.91 -20.51 2.00
N ILE A 178 62.45 -21.50 2.72
CA ILE A 178 62.91 -21.29 4.10
C ILE A 178 64.02 -20.23 4.14
N ALA A 179 65.01 -20.33 3.26
CA ALA A 179 66.13 -19.39 3.21
C ALA A 179 65.67 -17.96 2.92
N GLU A 180 64.70 -17.78 2.02
CA GLU A 180 64.11 -16.46 1.72
C GLU A 180 63.34 -15.88 2.91
N ARG A 181 62.58 -16.72 3.62
CA ARG A 181 61.71 -16.27 4.71
C ARG A 181 62.44 -16.06 6.03
N PHE A 182 63.55 -16.78 6.24
CA PHE A 182 64.22 -16.87 7.54
C PHE A 182 65.75 -16.64 7.49
N GLY A 183 66.35 -16.49 6.31
CA GLY A 183 67.81 -16.49 6.11
C GLY A 183 68.60 -15.46 6.91
N ASN A 184 67.97 -14.35 7.28
CA ASN A 184 68.60 -13.27 8.05
C ASN A 184 68.19 -13.25 9.53
N ILE A 185 67.41 -14.24 9.99
CA ILE A 185 66.83 -14.22 11.34
C ILE A 185 67.75 -14.95 12.31
N GLN A 186 68.02 -14.27 13.43
CA GLN A 186 68.80 -14.80 14.54
C GLN A 186 67.97 -14.76 15.82
N ILE A 187 68.05 -15.84 16.59
CA ILE A 187 67.45 -15.98 17.92
C ILE A 187 68.62 -16.11 18.89
N GLU A 188 68.70 -15.19 19.86
CA GLU A 188 69.78 -15.15 20.86
C GLU A 188 71.20 -15.16 20.24
N GLY A 189 71.39 -14.50 19.10
CA GLY A 189 72.67 -14.42 18.38
C GLY A 189 73.07 -15.70 17.64
N LYS A 190 72.20 -16.73 17.62
CA LYS A 190 72.34 -17.92 16.78
C LYS A 190 71.37 -17.85 15.61
N PRO A 191 71.73 -18.34 14.42
CA PRO A 191 70.80 -18.36 13.32
C PRO A 191 69.60 -19.27 13.62
N ILE A 192 68.42 -18.87 13.15
CA ILE A 192 67.16 -19.58 13.41
C ILE A 192 67.19 -21.06 12.96
N PHE A 193 67.98 -21.41 11.95
CA PHE A 193 68.13 -22.79 11.46
C PHE A 193 68.84 -23.74 12.44
N ASP A 194 69.59 -23.19 13.39
CA ASP A 194 70.31 -23.97 14.41
C ASP A 194 69.51 -24.05 15.73
N VAL A 195 68.51 -23.18 15.91
CA VAL A 195 67.69 -23.09 17.12
C VAL A 195 66.33 -23.76 16.91
N GLN A 196 65.69 -23.53 15.77
CA GLN A 196 64.34 -24.01 15.47
C GLN A 196 64.36 -25.35 14.71
N PRO A 197 63.42 -26.27 15.00
CA PRO A 197 63.35 -27.54 14.30
C PRO A 197 62.91 -27.33 12.85
N LEU A 198 63.61 -27.97 11.91
CA LEU A 198 63.38 -27.81 10.47
C LEU A 198 61.93 -28.11 10.04
N LYS A 199 61.26 -29.05 10.71
CA LYS A 199 59.84 -29.39 10.48
C LYS A 199 58.90 -28.20 10.77
N LEU A 200 59.20 -27.41 11.80
CA LEU A 200 58.45 -26.19 12.13
C LEU A 200 58.69 -25.13 11.05
N LEU A 201 59.95 -24.90 10.67
CA LEU A 201 60.31 -23.94 9.62
C LEU A 201 59.65 -24.27 8.28
N TYR A 202 59.59 -25.55 7.88
CA TYR A 202 58.86 -25.97 6.68
C TYR A 202 57.36 -25.67 6.76
N ALA A 203 56.74 -25.91 7.92
CA ALA A 203 55.31 -25.69 8.09
C ALA A 203 54.94 -24.20 8.01
N VAL A 204 55.83 -23.36 8.53
CA VAL A 204 55.68 -21.90 8.61
C VAL A 204 56.14 -21.23 7.31
N ALA A 205 57.02 -21.84 6.52
CA ALA A 205 57.44 -21.33 5.22
C ALA A 205 56.34 -21.36 4.15
N LYS A 206 55.24 -22.08 4.38
CA LYS A 206 54.10 -22.14 3.46
C LYS A 206 53.45 -20.75 3.29
N PRO A 207 53.05 -20.34 2.07
CA PRO A 207 52.35 -19.07 1.84
C PRO A 207 51.03 -18.94 2.62
N SER A 208 50.37 -20.07 2.89
CA SER A 208 49.09 -20.13 3.61
C SER A 208 49.22 -20.06 5.15
N ALA A 209 50.44 -19.95 5.69
CA ALA A 209 50.65 -19.86 7.13
C ALA A 209 50.17 -18.49 7.67
N PRO A 210 49.45 -18.44 8.80
CA PRO A 210 49.01 -17.17 9.40
C PRO A 210 50.20 -16.28 9.77
N ALA A 211 50.15 -15.00 9.38
CA ALA A 211 51.26 -14.06 9.58
C ALA A 211 51.68 -13.93 11.06
N GLU A 212 50.71 -13.92 11.98
CA GLU A 212 50.98 -13.81 13.41
C GLU A 212 51.74 -15.01 13.98
N LEU A 213 51.39 -16.23 13.54
CA LEU A 213 52.13 -17.44 13.92
C LEU A 213 53.52 -17.51 13.27
N VAL A 214 53.66 -16.96 12.06
CA VAL A 214 54.96 -16.85 11.38
C VAL A 214 55.91 -15.96 12.18
N GLU A 215 55.44 -14.80 12.65
CA GLU A 215 56.26 -13.91 13.47
C GLU A 215 56.62 -14.52 14.82
N GLN A 216 55.69 -15.20 15.50
CA GLN A 216 55.99 -15.90 16.77
C GLN A 216 57.06 -17.00 16.64
N VAL A 217 57.19 -17.62 15.46
CA VAL A 217 58.27 -18.59 15.20
C VAL A 217 59.61 -17.88 14.95
N LYS A 218 59.58 -16.69 14.34
CA LYS A 218 60.78 -15.87 14.09
C LYS A 218 61.36 -15.28 15.37
N THR A 219 60.49 -14.87 16.30
CA THR A 219 60.89 -14.34 17.61
C THR A 219 61.34 -15.44 18.58
N GLY A 220 60.93 -16.69 18.33
CA GLY A 220 61.24 -17.82 19.19
C GLY A 220 60.18 -18.12 20.25
N ASP A 221 59.02 -17.46 20.22
CA ASP A 221 57.91 -17.72 21.15
C ASP A 221 57.27 -19.08 20.90
N ILE A 222 57.22 -19.51 19.64
CA ILE A 222 56.85 -20.88 19.26
C ILE A 222 58.13 -21.63 18.89
N THR A 223 58.46 -22.66 19.67
CA THR A 223 59.68 -23.46 19.45
C THR A 223 59.39 -24.87 18.97
N THR A 224 58.15 -25.34 19.10
CA THR A 224 57.78 -26.70 18.73
C THR A 224 56.74 -26.75 17.62
N TYR A 225 56.84 -27.81 16.79
CA TYR A 225 55.83 -28.09 15.76
C TYR A 225 54.44 -28.35 16.37
N LYS A 226 54.37 -28.89 17.58
CA LYS A 226 53.11 -29.22 18.26
C LYS A 226 52.36 -27.94 18.67
N GLU A 227 53.04 -26.99 19.31
CA GLU A 227 52.47 -25.68 19.68
C GLU A 227 51.96 -24.94 18.45
N TYR A 228 52.75 -24.91 17.37
CA TYR A 228 52.33 -24.30 16.11
C TYR A 228 51.04 -24.92 15.56
N GLN A 229 50.91 -26.25 15.60
CA GLN A 229 49.70 -26.94 15.11
C GLN A 229 48.47 -26.64 15.99
N GLU A 230 48.64 -26.58 17.31
CA GLU A 230 47.56 -26.25 18.25
C GLU A 230 47.08 -24.80 18.04
N LEU A 231 48.01 -23.85 17.90
CA LEU A 231 47.67 -22.45 17.63
C LEU A 231 47.05 -22.25 16.23
N LEU A 232 47.56 -22.96 15.22
CA LEU A 232 46.98 -22.94 13.88
C LEU A 232 45.53 -23.47 13.89
N ALA A 233 45.27 -24.53 14.66
CA ALA A 233 43.93 -25.06 14.84
C ALA A 233 43.01 -24.07 15.57
N GLN A 234 43.52 -23.35 16.58
CA GLN A 234 42.76 -22.31 17.28
C GLN A 234 42.39 -21.14 16.36
N VAL A 235 43.36 -20.61 15.60
CA VAL A 235 43.12 -19.52 14.63
C VAL A 235 42.07 -19.93 13.60
N LYS A 236 42.16 -21.17 13.10
CA LYS A 236 41.18 -21.71 12.16
C LYS A 236 39.79 -21.82 12.81
N ALA A 237 39.70 -22.39 14.01
CA ALA A 237 38.42 -22.54 14.71
C ALA A 237 37.78 -21.20 15.06
N GLU A 238 38.58 -20.18 15.38
CA GLU A 238 38.08 -18.83 15.64
C GLU A 238 37.60 -18.15 14.36
N LYS A 239 38.32 -18.29 13.25
CA LYS A 239 37.87 -17.83 11.94
C LYS A 239 36.54 -18.48 11.54
N ASP A 240 36.44 -19.80 11.66
CA ASP A 240 35.21 -20.53 11.35
C ASP A 240 34.04 -20.08 12.25
N ARG A 241 34.31 -19.77 13.53
CA ARG A 241 33.32 -19.21 14.47
C ARG A 241 32.90 -17.80 14.07
N ALA A 242 33.84 -16.95 13.64
CA ALA A 242 33.56 -15.60 13.19
C ALA A 242 32.71 -15.60 11.90
N ASP A 243 33.08 -16.43 10.92
CA ASP A 243 32.34 -16.59 9.67
C ASP A 243 30.91 -17.13 9.93
N ALA A 244 30.75 -18.04 10.89
CA ALA A 244 29.44 -18.52 11.34
C ALA A 244 28.61 -17.42 12.02
N ALA A 245 29.24 -16.63 12.90
CA ALA A 245 28.57 -15.51 13.57
C ALA A 245 28.14 -14.42 12.58
N GLU A 246 28.96 -14.12 11.57
CA GLU A 246 28.60 -13.19 10.49
C GLU A 246 27.43 -13.71 9.66
N THR A 247 27.43 -15.00 9.33
CA THR A 247 26.31 -15.64 8.63
C THR A 247 25.01 -15.53 9.42
N GLU A 248 25.05 -15.73 10.74
CA GLU A 248 23.87 -15.54 11.61
C GLU A 248 23.44 -14.07 11.69
N ARG A 249 24.38 -13.13 11.77
CA ARG A 249 24.09 -11.69 11.74
C ARG A 249 23.36 -11.29 10.45
N ASP A 250 23.82 -11.78 9.31
CA ASP A 250 23.19 -11.49 8.01
C ASP A 250 21.79 -12.12 7.89
N LYS A 251 21.58 -13.32 8.45
CA LYS A 251 20.24 -13.93 8.55
C LYS A 251 19.30 -13.08 9.40
N LEU A 252 19.75 -12.63 10.57
CA LEU A 252 18.98 -11.79 11.48
C LEU A 252 18.65 -10.44 10.84
N LEU A 253 19.62 -9.81 10.17
CA LEU A 253 19.39 -8.56 9.43
C LEU A 253 18.35 -8.76 8.32
N GLY A 254 18.45 -9.86 7.57
CA GLY A 254 17.44 -10.23 6.58
C GLY A 254 16.05 -10.46 7.16
N ALA A 255 15.95 -11.06 8.35
CA ALA A 255 14.68 -11.25 9.06
C ALA A 255 14.10 -9.92 9.56
N GLN A 256 14.94 -9.04 10.12
CA GLN A 256 14.55 -7.72 10.57
C GLN A 256 14.00 -6.86 9.42
N ASN A 257 14.67 -6.87 8.26
CA ASN A 257 14.20 -6.14 7.09
C ASN A 257 12.84 -6.66 6.58
N ARG A 258 12.62 -7.98 6.62
CA ARG A 258 11.31 -8.56 6.27
C ARG A 258 10.23 -8.19 7.29
N ALA A 259 10.56 -8.19 8.58
CA ALA A 259 9.63 -7.77 9.63
C ALA A 259 9.24 -6.30 9.48
N ALA A 260 10.20 -5.40 9.27
CA ALA A 260 9.94 -3.98 9.04
C ALA A 260 9.06 -3.76 7.80
N TRP A 261 9.29 -4.51 6.72
CA TRP A 261 8.43 -4.44 5.53
C TRP A 261 7.00 -4.91 5.84
N ALA A 262 6.85 -6.02 6.56
CA ALA A 262 5.54 -6.52 6.96
C ALA A 262 4.79 -5.55 7.87
N GLU A 263 5.49 -4.90 8.82
CA GLU A 263 4.91 -3.86 9.69
C GLU A 263 4.40 -2.67 8.89
N SER A 264 5.19 -2.15 7.95
CA SER A 264 4.75 -1.07 7.05
C SER A 264 3.51 -1.49 6.24
N HIS A 265 3.50 -2.72 5.72
CA HIS A 265 2.38 -3.21 4.95
C HIS A 265 1.09 -3.35 5.78
N ILE A 266 1.21 -3.79 7.04
CA ILE A 266 0.08 -3.83 7.98
C ILE A 266 -0.48 -2.43 8.21
N GLN A 267 0.38 -1.43 8.42
CA GLN A 267 -0.05 -0.03 8.60
C GLN A 267 -0.82 0.50 7.39
N ASP A 268 -0.37 0.21 6.18
CA ASP A 268 -1.06 0.60 4.95
C ASP A 268 -2.45 -0.06 4.85
N VAL A 269 -2.55 -1.35 5.18
CA VAL A 269 -3.82 -2.09 5.20
C VAL A 269 -4.76 -1.54 6.27
N GLU A 270 -4.26 -1.20 7.45
CA GLU A 270 -5.05 -0.58 8.51
C GLU A 270 -5.58 0.80 8.09
N ALA A 271 -4.75 1.62 7.44
CA ALA A 271 -5.18 2.91 6.92
C ALA A 271 -6.27 2.76 5.85
N GLN A 272 -6.15 1.78 4.94
CA GLN A 272 -7.18 1.49 3.95
C GLN A 272 -8.48 1.01 4.58
N ARG A 273 -8.41 0.14 5.60
CA ARG A 273 -9.58 -0.30 6.36
C ARG A 273 -10.28 0.88 7.01
N ASP A 274 -9.54 1.78 7.64
CA ASP A 274 -10.11 2.92 8.36
C ASP A 274 -10.76 3.92 7.38
N ALA A 275 -10.17 4.14 6.21
CA ALA A 275 -10.78 4.91 5.13
C ALA A 275 -12.09 4.25 4.64
N ALA A 276 -12.09 2.94 4.40
CA ALA A 276 -13.30 2.22 3.98
C ALA A 276 -14.40 2.25 5.05
N LEU A 277 -14.05 2.20 6.33
CA LEU A 277 -14.99 2.35 7.44
C LEU A 277 -15.60 3.76 7.46
N ALA A 278 -14.80 4.80 7.23
CA ALA A 278 -15.29 6.18 7.13
C ALA A 278 -16.28 6.33 5.96
N ASP A 279 -15.99 5.74 4.81
CA ASP A 279 -16.90 5.75 3.65
C ASP A 279 -18.23 5.03 3.95
N VAL A 280 -18.18 3.86 4.58
CA VAL A 280 -19.38 3.12 4.99
C VAL A 280 -20.20 3.92 6.01
N GLN A 281 -19.56 4.58 6.97
CA GLN A 281 -20.24 5.46 7.92
C GLN A 281 -20.92 6.64 7.21
N GLY A 282 -20.19 7.31 6.30
CA GLY A 282 -20.74 8.41 5.51
C GLY A 282 -21.95 8.00 4.67
N LEU A 283 -21.88 6.83 4.01
CA LEU A 283 -23.02 6.27 3.26
C LEU A 283 -24.18 5.89 4.18
N THR A 284 -23.90 5.39 5.38
CA THR A 284 -24.94 5.06 6.37
C THR A 284 -25.69 6.32 6.81
N GLU A 285 -24.97 7.40 7.10
CA GLU A 285 -25.58 8.70 7.44
C GLU A 285 -26.38 9.29 6.29
N GLN A 286 -25.86 9.21 5.05
CA GLN A 286 -26.60 9.67 3.87
C GLN A 286 -27.89 8.87 3.65
N ASN A 287 -27.84 7.54 3.81
CA ASN A 287 -29.02 6.69 3.72
C ASN A 287 -30.04 7.03 4.81
N ALA A 288 -29.60 7.30 6.05
CA ALA A 288 -30.50 7.72 7.12
C ALA A 288 -31.19 9.05 6.79
N LYS A 289 -30.45 10.04 6.27
CA LYS A 289 -31.02 11.33 5.82
C LYS A 289 -32.03 11.15 4.69
N LEU A 290 -31.73 10.29 3.72
CA LEU A 290 -32.64 9.98 2.62
C LEU A 290 -33.93 9.32 3.15
N GLN A 291 -33.82 8.34 4.04
CA GLN A 291 -34.98 7.70 4.65
C GLN A 291 -35.85 8.71 5.41
N GLN A 292 -35.24 9.62 6.17
CA GLN A 292 -35.96 10.69 6.85
C GLN A 292 -36.68 11.62 5.85
N SER A 293 -35.99 12.06 4.79
CA SER A 293 -36.60 12.90 3.76
C SER A 293 -37.79 12.22 3.06
N TYR A 294 -37.71 10.90 2.82
CA TYR A 294 -38.83 10.14 2.28
C TYR A 294 -40.02 10.10 3.24
N HIS A 295 -39.75 9.96 4.54
CA HIS A 295 -40.79 9.96 5.57
C HIS A 295 -41.47 11.31 5.66
N ASP A 296 -40.71 12.40 5.76
CA ASP A 296 -41.22 13.77 5.83
C ASP A 296 -42.05 14.11 4.57
N ALA A 297 -41.59 13.67 3.39
CA ALA A 297 -42.34 13.85 2.15
C ALA A 297 -43.66 13.08 2.13
N ASP A 298 -43.69 11.86 2.68
CA ASP A 298 -44.93 11.08 2.77
C ASP A 298 -45.93 11.70 3.76
N GLU A 299 -45.46 12.14 4.93
CA GLU A 299 -46.27 12.89 5.89
C GLU A 299 -46.85 14.16 5.25
N GLY A 300 -46.05 14.90 4.49
CA GLY A 300 -46.49 16.06 3.72
C GLY A 300 -47.58 15.72 2.69
N ARG A 301 -47.46 14.60 1.97
CA ARG A 301 -48.51 14.13 1.04
C ARG A 301 -49.79 13.75 1.76
N ILE A 302 -49.71 13.09 2.91
CA ILE A 302 -50.87 12.70 3.71
C ILE A 302 -51.59 13.97 4.21
N ALA A 303 -50.83 14.94 4.74
CA ALA A 303 -51.38 16.22 5.19
C ALA A 303 -52.07 16.99 4.06
N ALA A 304 -51.44 17.07 2.88
CA ALA A 304 -52.01 17.72 1.70
C ALA A 304 -53.32 17.05 1.25
N ARG A 305 -53.36 15.71 1.19
CA ARG A 305 -54.58 14.96 0.86
C ARG A 305 -55.71 15.24 1.86
N LEU A 306 -55.38 15.28 3.15
CA LEU A 306 -56.36 15.59 4.19
C LEU A 306 -56.91 17.02 4.04
N GLN A 307 -56.05 17.97 3.67
CA GLN A 307 -56.47 19.35 3.41
C GLN A 307 -57.39 19.44 2.18
N CYS A 308 -57.05 18.76 1.08
CA CYS A 308 -57.93 18.67 -0.09
C CYS A 308 -59.30 18.09 0.27
N GLN A 309 -59.34 16.99 1.05
CA GLN A 309 -60.59 16.38 1.47
C GLN A 309 -61.45 17.33 2.33
N LYS A 310 -60.83 18.12 3.22
CA LYS A 310 -61.54 19.14 4.00
C LYS A 310 -62.12 20.23 3.10
N ALA A 311 -61.33 20.73 2.14
CA ALA A 311 -61.76 21.75 1.19
C ALA A 311 -62.89 21.25 0.28
N GLU A 312 -62.84 19.99 -0.16
CA GLU A 312 -63.93 19.34 -0.91
C GLU A 312 -65.20 19.30 -0.06
N GLY A 313 -65.12 18.86 1.20
CA GLY A 313 -66.27 18.85 2.11
C GLY A 313 -66.83 20.24 2.41
N GLU A 314 -66.01 21.29 2.44
CA GLU A 314 -66.46 22.68 2.56
C GLU A 314 -67.15 23.18 1.31
N ARG A 315 -66.60 22.85 0.13
CA ARG A 315 -67.22 23.16 -1.17
C ARG A 315 -68.59 22.52 -1.28
N ASP A 316 -68.71 21.24 -0.95
CA ASP A 316 -69.99 20.51 -1.06
C ASP A 316 -71.05 21.11 -0.13
N ARG A 317 -70.69 21.53 1.10
CA ARG A 317 -71.59 22.28 2.00
C ARG A 317 -71.95 23.65 1.45
N ALA A 318 -71.01 24.35 0.80
CA ALA A 318 -71.28 25.64 0.19
C ALA A 318 -72.24 25.50 -1.01
N GLU A 319 -72.08 24.44 -1.81
CA GLU A 319 -72.98 24.12 -2.92
C GLU A 319 -74.40 23.80 -2.45
N GLU A 320 -74.54 23.03 -1.36
CA GLU A 320 -75.85 22.74 -0.76
C GLU A 320 -76.54 24.03 -0.29
N ARG A 321 -75.83 24.91 0.43
CA ARG A 321 -76.36 26.23 0.83
C ARG A 321 -76.75 27.09 -0.37
N ALA A 322 -75.97 27.06 -1.44
CA ALA A 322 -76.27 27.81 -2.65
C ALA A 322 -77.56 27.30 -3.32
N LYS A 323 -77.76 25.98 -3.40
CA LYS A 323 -79.00 25.38 -3.91
C LYS A 323 -80.21 25.75 -3.05
N ASP A 324 -80.08 25.71 -1.73
CA ASP A 324 -81.15 26.12 -0.82
C ASP A 324 -81.52 27.60 -1.00
N ALA A 325 -80.52 28.48 -1.11
CA ALA A 325 -80.74 29.90 -1.37
C ALA A 325 -81.41 30.14 -2.74
N GLU A 326 -81.00 29.40 -3.78
CA GLU A 326 -81.61 29.47 -5.10
C GLU A 326 -83.09 29.03 -5.08
N ASN A 327 -83.41 27.96 -4.36
CA ASN A 327 -84.79 27.50 -4.18
C ASN A 327 -85.65 28.56 -3.48
N GLN A 328 -85.14 29.21 -2.43
CA GLN A 328 -85.83 30.30 -1.73
C GLN A 328 -86.05 31.52 -2.64
N LEU A 329 -85.03 31.89 -3.44
CA LEU A 329 -85.12 32.98 -4.41
C LEU A 329 -86.12 32.66 -5.53
N ALA A 330 -86.17 31.42 -6.01
CA ALA A 330 -87.14 30.99 -7.00
C ALA A 330 -88.57 31.14 -6.47
N GLY A 331 -88.83 30.70 -5.23
CA GLY A 331 -90.12 30.93 -4.57
C GLY A 331 -90.46 32.41 -4.43
N SER A 332 -89.49 33.23 -4.05
CA SER A 332 -89.66 34.69 -3.95
C SER A 332 -89.94 35.35 -5.31
N ARG A 333 -89.27 34.90 -6.39
CA ARG A 333 -89.51 35.38 -7.75
C ARG A 333 -90.92 35.03 -8.23
N GLN A 334 -91.40 33.82 -7.97
CA GLN A 334 -92.77 33.42 -8.30
C GLN A 334 -93.80 34.31 -7.58
N MET A 335 -93.58 34.61 -6.29
CA MET A 335 -94.43 35.52 -5.53
C MET A 335 -94.39 36.95 -6.08
N ALA A 336 -93.21 37.45 -6.43
CA ALA A 336 -93.05 38.77 -7.03
C ALA A 336 -93.74 38.87 -8.41
N GLU A 337 -93.63 37.84 -9.24
CA GLU A 337 -94.29 37.77 -10.55
C GLU A 337 -95.81 37.69 -10.41
N ALA A 338 -96.32 36.86 -9.49
CA ALA A 338 -97.74 36.78 -9.17
C ALA A 338 -98.28 38.12 -8.64
N ALA A 339 -97.51 38.80 -7.77
CA ALA A 339 -97.85 40.13 -7.27
C ALA A 339 -97.88 41.17 -8.40
N LYS A 340 -96.93 41.12 -9.34
CA LYS A 340 -96.93 41.99 -10.53
C LYS A 340 -98.18 41.77 -11.38
N LEU A 341 -98.52 40.52 -11.71
CA LEU A 341 -99.73 40.17 -12.46
C LEU A 341 -101.00 40.66 -11.74
N ARG A 342 -101.06 40.50 -10.41
CA ARG A 342 -102.16 41.02 -9.61
C ARG A 342 -102.21 42.55 -9.62
N GLY A 343 -101.07 43.21 -9.55
CA GLY A 343 -100.95 44.66 -9.68
C GLY A 343 -101.45 45.17 -11.03
N ASP A 344 -101.04 44.52 -12.12
CA ASP A 344 -101.49 44.83 -13.48
C ASP A 344 -103.02 44.64 -13.62
N LYS A 345 -103.56 43.57 -13.02
CA LYS A 345 -105.01 43.33 -12.96
C LYS A 345 -105.75 44.41 -12.16
N LEU A 346 -105.27 44.72 -10.95
CA LEU A 346 -105.87 45.77 -10.11
C LEU A 346 -105.82 47.14 -10.79
N LYS A 347 -104.75 47.45 -11.51
CA LYS A 347 -104.65 48.67 -12.30
C LYS A 347 -105.71 48.72 -13.40
N ALA A 348 -105.90 47.62 -14.13
CA ALA A 348 -106.95 47.52 -15.15
C ALA A 348 -108.37 47.65 -14.55
N GLU A 349 -108.63 47.02 -13.40
CA GLU A 349 -109.89 47.17 -12.66
C GLU A 349 -110.09 48.61 -12.16
N ASN A 350 -109.04 49.26 -11.64
CA ASN A 350 -109.10 50.65 -11.18
C ASN A 350 -109.38 51.64 -12.33
N ASP A 351 -108.72 51.44 -13.48
CA ASP A 351 -108.98 52.23 -14.70
C ASP A 351 -110.39 51.99 -15.25
N ALA A 352 -110.98 50.80 -15.03
CA ALA A 352 -112.39 50.54 -15.31
C ALA A 352 -113.33 51.20 -14.29
N LEU A 353 -112.98 51.20 -12.99
CA LEU A 353 -113.73 51.88 -11.93
C LEU A 353 -113.73 53.40 -12.08
N LYS A 354 -112.62 54.02 -12.52
CA LYS A 354 -112.58 55.45 -12.86
C LYS A 354 -113.55 55.85 -13.96
N LYS A 355 -113.97 54.91 -14.81
CA LYS A 355 -114.99 55.12 -15.86
C LYS A 355 -116.41 54.96 -15.33
N GLN A 356 -116.58 54.53 -14.07
CA GLN A 356 -117.86 54.52 -13.39
C GLN A 356 -118.08 55.88 -12.68
N PRO A 357 -119.32 56.41 -12.67
CA PRO A 357 -119.62 57.65 -11.95
C PRO A 357 -119.52 57.44 -10.43
N ILE A 358 -118.55 58.09 -9.78
CA ILE A 358 -118.33 58.03 -8.32
C ILE A 358 -119.29 59.00 -7.62
N THR A 359 -120.01 58.53 -6.59
CA THR A 359 -121.08 59.29 -5.90
C THR A 359 -120.79 59.70 -4.45
N THR A 360 -119.56 59.58 -3.94
CA THR A 360 -119.26 59.98 -2.54
C THR A 360 -117.89 60.64 -2.38
N VAL A 361 -117.86 61.74 -1.62
CA VAL A 361 -116.72 62.63 -1.37
C VAL A 361 -115.93 62.08 -0.18
N VAL A 362 -114.64 61.75 -0.37
CA VAL A 362 -113.70 61.42 0.70
C VAL A 362 -112.61 62.48 0.75
N ASP A 363 -112.30 62.95 1.96
CA ASP A 363 -111.39 64.06 2.22
C ASP A 363 -109.93 63.71 1.87
N LYS A 364 -109.34 64.54 1.00
CA LYS A 364 -108.05 64.26 0.33
C LYS A 364 -106.84 64.42 1.25
N GLU A 365 -106.93 65.25 2.28
CA GLU A 365 -105.82 65.55 3.19
C GLU A 365 -105.48 64.39 4.12
N GLU A 366 -106.47 63.61 4.56
CA GLU A 366 -106.24 62.48 5.48
C GLU A 366 -105.52 61.31 4.78
N VAL A 367 -105.80 61.11 3.49
CA VAL A 367 -105.14 60.09 2.66
C VAL A 367 -103.65 60.43 2.46
N GLU A 368 -103.33 61.71 2.22
CA GLU A 368 -101.93 62.15 2.08
C GLU A 368 -101.15 62.11 3.40
N ARG A 369 -101.83 62.28 4.54
CA ARG A 369 -101.24 62.18 5.87
C ARG A 369 -100.82 60.74 6.17
N GLN A 370 -101.72 59.77 5.99
CA GLN A 370 -101.42 58.35 6.19
C GLN A 370 -100.31 57.83 5.25
N ALA A 371 -100.27 58.29 4.00
CA ALA A 371 -99.23 57.88 3.06
C ALA A 371 -97.83 58.37 3.48
N ARG A 372 -97.72 59.58 4.04
CA ARG A 372 -96.44 60.12 4.53
C ARG A 372 -95.98 59.43 5.82
N GLU A 373 -96.91 59.10 6.71
CA GLU A 373 -96.63 58.40 7.96
C GLU A 373 -96.06 57.00 7.70
N MET A 374 -96.66 56.25 6.78
CA MET A 374 -96.19 54.92 6.37
C MET A 374 -94.83 54.96 5.65
N ALA A 375 -94.56 55.99 4.85
CA ALA A 375 -93.26 56.15 4.20
C ALA A 375 -92.14 56.50 5.19
N ALA A 376 -92.45 57.29 6.23
CA ALA A 376 -91.49 57.63 7.28
C ALA A 376 -91.11 56.40 8.12
N GLU A 377 -92.08 55.54 8.43
CA GLU A 377 -91.88 54.30 9.18
C GLU A 377 -90.95 53.32 8.43
N MET A 378 -91.20 53.05 7.15
CA MET A 378 -90.30 52.21 6.34
C MET A 378 -88.86 52.77 6.24
N THR A 379 -88.73 54.10 6.20
CA THR A 379 -87.41 54.74 6.09
C THR A 379 -86.63 54.68 7.41
N ALA A 380 -87.33 54.65 8.55
CA ALA A 380 -86.71 54.50 9.86
C ALA A 380 -86.16 53.08 10.09
N ASP A 381 -86.93 52.06 9.71
CA ASP A 381 -86.52 50.66 9.83
C ASP A 381 -85.29 50.31 8.99
N LEU A 382 -85.22 50.85 7.76
CA LEU A 382 -84.05 50.68 6.88
C LEU A 382 -82.77 51.34 7.44
N ARG A 383 -82.90 52.49 8.11
CA ARG A 383 -81.76 53.14 8.78
C ARG A 383 -81.28 52.33 9.98
N ALA A 384 -82.20 51.80 10.79
CA ALA A 384 -81.85 50.99 11.96
C ALA A 384 -81.08 49.71 11.56
N GLN A 385 -81.48 49.05 10.47
CA GLN A 385 -80.78 47.85 9.98
C GLN A 385 -79.38 48.16 9.43
N LEU A 386 -79.18 49.32 8.78
CA LEU A 386 -77.86 49.74 8.31
C LEU A 386 -76.91 50.07 9.45
N GLU A 387 -77.39 50.72 10.50
CA GLU A 387 -76.59 51.10 11.66
C GLU A 387 -76.18 49.87 12.49
N GLN A 388 -77.07 48.87 12.59
CA GLN A 388 -76.78 47.58 13.23
C GLN A 388 -75.75 46.74 12.46
N ALA A 389 -75.75 46.80 11.12
CA ALA A 389 -74.77 46.10 10.28
C ALA A 389 -73.39 46.80 10.32
N ALA A 390 -73.36 48.14 10.36
CA ALA A 390 -72.11 48.89 10.45
C ALA A 390 -71.42 48.71 11.81
N SER A 391 -72.18 48.76 12.92
CA SER A 391 -71.62 48.63 14.28
C SER A 391 -70.94 47.29 14.54
N GLY A 392 -71.44 46.19 13.96
CA GLY A 392 -70.83 44.86 14.11
C GLY A 392 -69.46 44.76 13.44
N SER A 393 -69.30 45.37 12.25
CA SER A 393 -68.06 45.31 11.48
C SER A 393 -66.91 46.11 12.08
N GLU A 394 -67.19 47.27 12.68
CA GLU A 394 -66.17 48.10 13.34
C GLU A 394 -65.71 47.46 14.66
N GLN A 395 -66.62 46.84 15.40
CA GLN A 395 -66.33 46.23 16.69
C GLN A 395 -65.46 44.96 16.57
N ASP A 396 -65.67 44.16 15.52
CA ASP A 396 -64.83 42.99 15.23
C ASP A 396 -63.41 43.37 14.78
N ALA A 397 -63.26 44.47 14.02
CA ALA A 397 -61.96 44.98 13.61
C ALA A 397 -61.15 45.52 14.82
N HIS A 398 -61.81 46.27 15.72
CA HIS A 398 -61.18 46.75 16.96
C HIS A 398 -60.78 45.60 17.89
N SER A 399 -61.63 44.59 18.07
CA SER A 399 -61.32 43.41 18.89
C SER A 399 -60.11 42.63 18.34
N SER A 400 -60.03 42.47 17.02
CA SER A 400 -58.91 41.80 16.36
C SER A 400 -57.59 42.56 16.54
N TYR A 401 -57.63 43.88 16.44
CA TYR A 401 -56.45 44.74 16.65
C TYR A 401 -55.93 44.68 18.10
N ASP A 402 -56.84 44.73 19.09
CA ASP A 402 -56.46 44.63 20.50
C ASP A 402 -55.85 43.27 20.85
N ASN A 403 -56.36 42.18 20.26
CA ASN A 403 -55.79 40.84 20.44
C ASN A 403 -54.34 40.74 19.94
N VAL A 404 -54.03 41.36 18.80
CA VAL A 404 -52.67 41.42 18.26
C VAL A 404 -51.75 42.23 19.18
N LEU A 405 -52.24 43.34 19.71
CA LEU A 405 -51.47 44.21 20.61
C LEU A 405 -51.20 43.54 21.97
N LEU A 406 -52.14 42.73 22.47
CA LEU A 406 -51.95 41.89 23.65
C LEU A 406 -50.92 40.77 23.40
N ALA A 407 -50.94 40.15 22.22
CA ALA A 407 -49.98 39.13 21.83
C ALA A 407 -48.54 39.70 21.78
N ASP A 408 -48.35 40.88 21.19
CA ASP A 408 -47.05 41.57 21.17
C ASP A 408 -46.50 41.80 22.60
N ARG A 409 -47.33 42.33 23.51
CA ARG A 409 -46.95 42.51 24.92
C ARG A 409 -46.57 41.19 25.60
N SER A 410 -47.27 40.10 25.28
CA SER A 410 -46.97 38.76 25.80
C SER A 410 -45.60 38.26 25.32
N PHE A 411 -45.30 38.38 24.02
CA PHE A 411 -44.00 37.99 23.47
C PHE A 411 -42.85 38.77 24.09
N GLN A 412 -43.03 40.09 24.31
CA GLN A 412 -42.02 40.90 24.99
C GLN A 412 -41.77 40.44 26.43
N ASN A 413 -42.82 40.05 27.16
CA ASN A 413 -42.69 39.54 28.53
C ASN A 413 -42.03 38.16 28.58
N ILE A 414 -42.39 37.26 27.66
CA ILE A 414 -41.74 35.94 27.51
C ILE A 414 -40.25 36.13 27.21
N GLY A 415 -39.89 37.04 26.30
CA GLY A 415 -38.50 37.36 25.99
C GLY A 415 -37.69 37.81 27.22
N LYS A 416 -38.28 38.68 28.07
CA LYS A 416 -37.65 39.12 29.33
C LYS A 416 -37.41 37.98 30.32
N MET A 417 -38.24 36.94 30.33
CA MET A 417 -38.06 35.76 31.19
C MET A 417 -37.10 34.71 30.62
N VAL A 418 -37.17 34.46 29.31
CA VAL A 418 -36.46 33.35 28.65
C VAL A 418 -34.99 33.68 28.43
N VAL A 419 -34.65 34.93 28.07
CA VAL A 419 -33.26 35.32 27.77
C VAL A 419 -32.29 35.11 28.95
N PRO A 420 -32.62 35.50 30.20
CA PRO A 420 -31.78 35.19 31.36
C PRO A 420 -31.64 33.69 31.63
N SER A 421 -32.68 32.92 31.35
CA SER A 421 -32.71 31.46 31.57
C SER A 421 -31.83 30.74 30.54
N LEU A 422 -31.89 31.14 29.27
CA LEU A 422 -31.02 30.62 28.21
C LEU A 422 -29.54 30.90 28.48
N ARG A 423 -29.20 32.06 29.06
CA ARG A 423 -27.81 32.40 29.41
C ARG A 423 -27.20 31.51 30.49
N ARG A 424 -28.03 30.87 31.32
CA ARG A 424 -27.58 29.95 32.38
C ARG A 424 -27.35 28.51 31.90
N LEU A 425 -27.71 28.19 30.66
CA LEU A 425 -27.57 26.84 30.12
C LEU A 425 -26.17 26.59 29.52
N PRO A 426 -25.72 25.31 29.49
CA PRO A 426 -24.53 24.89 28.75
C PRO A 426 -24.59 25.28 27.27
N PRO A 427 -23.44 25.52 26.61
CA PRO A 427 -23.39 26.08 25.26
C PRO A 427 -24.16 25.25 24.22
N GLU A 428 -24.05 23.93 24.24
CA GLU A 428 -24.75 23.03 23.29
C GLU A 428 -26.29 23.07 23.47
N GLN A 429 -26.78 23.00 24.72
CA GLN A 429 -28.21 23.05 25.01
C GLN A 429 -28.81 24.44 24.72
N ARG A 430 -28.02 25.50 24.96
CA ARG A 430 -28.39 26.87 24.63
C ARG A 430 -28.53 27.07 23.13
N GLU A 431 -27.62 26.53 22.33
CA GLU A 431 -27.68 26.62 20.87
C GLU A 431 -28.90 25.89 20.31
N GLN A 432 -29.16 24.65 20.78
CA GLN A 432 -30.32 23.87 20.37
C GLN A 432 -31.65 24.58 20.68
N LEU A 433 -31.82 25.10 21.90
CA LEU A 433 -33.05 25.81 22.29
C LEU A 433 -33.18 27.17 21.60
N THR A 434 -32.08 27.86 21.33
CA THR A 434 -32.10 29.12 20.58
C THR A 434 -32.57 28.88 19.15
N ASN A 435 -32.03 27.85 18.49
CA ASN A 435 -32.42 27.50 17.12
C ASN A 435 -33.90 27.08 17.03
N MET A 436 -34.40 26.35 18.04
CA MET A 436 -35.82 26.01 18.13
C MET A 436 -36.71 27.25 18.24
N LEU A 437 -36.37 28.19 19.14
CA LEU A 437 -37.13 29.43 19.33
C LEU A 437 -37.10 30.32 18.08
N VAL A 438 -35.94 30.45 17.44
CA VAL A 438 -35.79 31.22 16.20
C VAL A 438 -36.61 30.59 15.06
N HIS A 439 -36.63 29.27 14.94
CA HIS A 439 -37.44 28.57 13.95
C HIS A 439 -38.94 28.84 14.16
N THR A 440 -39.44 28.69 15.39
CA THR A 440 -40.86 28.95 15.70
C THR A 440 -41.25 30.41 15.44
N LEU A 441 -40.41 31.37 15.83
CA LEU A 441 -40.66 32.79 15.54
C LEU A 441 -40.63 33.07 14.03
N GLY A 442 -39.75 32.41 13.27
CA GLY A 442 -39.71 32.48 11.81
C GLY A 442 -40.97 31.92 11.14
N GLN A 443 -41.55 30.83 11.66
CA GLN A 443 -42.83 30.30 11.18
C GLN A 443 -43.97 31.29 11.41
N ILE A 444 -44.07 31.86 12.61
CA ILE A 444 -45.08 32.88 12.94
C ILE A 444 -44.90 34.11 12.03
N GLN A 445 -43.66 34.58 11.83
CA GLN A 445 -43.37 35.68 10.90
C GLN A 445 -43.83 35.37 9.48
N GLY A 446 -43.60 34.15 8.98
CA GLY A 446 -44.03 33.71 7.66
C GLY A 446 -45.55 33.58 7.51
N GLU A 447 -46.28 33.26 8.59
CA GLU A 447 -47.74 33.30 8.63
C GLU A 447 -48.27 34.74 8.61
N VAL A 448 -47.72 35.62 9.46
CA VAL A 448 -48.11 37.03 9.50
C VAL A 448 -47.83 37.73 8.18
N SER A 449 -46.69 37.46 7.54
CA SER A 449 -46.32 38.06 6.25
C SER A 449 -47.23 37.62 5.09
N ARG A 450 -47.97 36.51 5.22
CA ARG A 450 -48.97 36.07 4.23
C ARG A 450 -50.32 36.77 4.38
N CYS A 451 -50.53 37.45 5.51
CA CYS A 451 -51.74 38.24 5.78
C CYS A 451 -51.62 39.70 5.33
N LEU A 452 -50.40 40.15 4.98
CA LEU A 452 -50.10 41.43 4.34
C LEU A 452 -50.03 41.24 2.81
#